data_AF-A0A850P3C6-F1
#
_entry.id   AF-A0A850P3C6-F1
#
_cell.length_a   1.000
_cell.length_b   1.000
_cell.length_c   1.000
_cell.angle_alpha   90.00
_cell.angle_beta   90.00
_cell.angle_gamma   90.00
#
_symmetry.space_group_name_H-M   'P 1'
#
loop_
_entity.id
_entity.type
_entity.pdbx_description
1 polymer ?
#
loop_
_entity_poly.entity_id
_entity_poly.type
_entity_poly.pdbx_seq_one_letter_code
_entity_poly.pdbx_strand_id
1 'polypeptide(L)'
;MWEYSEKVQDYFFNPKNAGMLEDASGIGEVGAIACGDALKLMIKVDPEDERITDARFQTFGCGSAIASSSALTEIIIGKTLDEALKITNQDIADFLGGLPPEKMHCSVMGYEALRAAVANYRGEVWEDDHEEGALLCKCFGVDEGMIERAVRNNALTTMEQVAYFTKATGSCGTCVEGVETVLERTNAAMVAEGLLDPALAFVAGGAPVVPARKQRTSPVAPPPPSSSRMTTVQKIRAIEEVLEELRPALRNDGGDCELVDVEENRVMVRMSGACVNCQLAAVTVQGIQGRLAERLGMPVRVILVTAGQ
;
A
#
# COMPACT_ATOMS: atom_id res chain seq x y z
N MET A 1 6.01 -5.66 -7.62
CA MET A 1 6.38 -5.54 -6.20
C MET A 1 6.25 -4.07 -5.87
N TRP A 2 5.32 -3.70 -4.99
CA TRP A 2 5.14 -2.30 -4.63
C TRP A 2 6.34 -1.83 -3.80
N GLU A 3 6.79 -0.61 -4.03
CA GLU A 3 7.85 0.00 -3.24
C GLU A 3 7.25 0.59 -1.95
N TYR A 4 7.42 -0.12 -0.84
CA TYR A 4 7.06 0.38 0.48
C TYR A 4 8.25 1.09 1.12
N SER A 5 7.97 2.17 1.84
CA SER A 5 8.98 2.83 2.66
C SER A 5 9.48 1.89 3.77
N GLU A 6 10.68 2.15 4.29
CA GLU A 6 11.21 1.43 5.45
C GLU A 6 10.28 1.54 6.67
N LYS A 7 9.62 2.70 6.83
CA LYS A 7 8.70 2.92 7.93
C LYS A 7 7.41 2.10 7.80
N VAL A 8 6.87 1.92 6.59
CA VAL A 8 5.75 0.99 6.37
C VAL A 8 6.15 -0.44 6.75
N GLN A 9 7.36 -0.88 6.39
CA GLN A 9 7.84 -2.20 6.74
C GLN A 9 7.98 -2.37 8.26
N ASP A 10 8.56 -1.38 8.97
CA ASP A 10 8.68 -1.44 10.42
C ASP A 10 7.32 -1.50 11.12
N TYR A 11 6.35 -0.67 10.72
CA TYR A 11 5.01 -0.66 11.32
C TYR A 11 4.21 -1.92 10.98
N PHE A 12 4.57 -2.61 9.89
CA PHE A 12 4.01 -3.92 9.56
C PHE A 12 4.62 -5.05 10.41
N PHE A 13 5.95 -5.12 10.53
CA PHE A 13 6.63 -6.18 11.27
C PHE A 13 6.57 -5.99 12.80
N ASN A 14 6.55 -4.73 13.25
CA ASN A 14 6.56 -4.34 14.66
C ASN A 14 5.42 -3.35 14.96
N PRO A 15 4.14 -3.74 14.75
CA PRO A 15 3.01 -2.84 14.90
C PRO A 15 2.90 -2.32 16.34
N LYS A 16 2.75 -1.01 16.47
CA LYS A 16 2.54 -0.30 17.74
C LYS A 16 1.07 -0.36 18.13
N ASN A 17 0.79 -0.58 19.41
CA ASN A 17 -0.58 -0.54 19.96
C ASN A 17 -1.58 -1.56 19.35
N ALA A 18 -1.09 -2.63 18.73
CA ALA A 18 -1.95 -3.72 18.30
C ALA A 18 -2.54 -4.46 19.51
N GLY A 19 -3.82 -4.81 19.45
CA GLY A 19 -4.51 -5.59 20.46
C GLY A 19 -5.82 -4.97 20.92
N MET A 20 -6.43 -5.59 21.93
CA MET A 20 -7.69 -5.14 22.51
C MET A 20 -7.46 -4.13 23.63
N LEU A 21 -8.36 -3.15 23.74
CA LEU A 21 -8.44 -2.20 24.84
C LEU A 21 -9.77 -2.45 25.56
N GLU A 22 -9.72 -3.10 26.73
CA GLU A 22 -10.92 -3.57 27.44
C GLU A 22 -11.77 -2.42 27.99
N ASP A 23 -11.14 -1.29 28.35
CA ASP A 23 -11.75 -0.10 28.94
C ASP A 23 -11.80 1.08 27.95
N ALA A 24 -12.05 0.78 26.68
CA ALA A 24 -12.20 1.79 25.63
C ALA A 24 -13.40 2.71 25.90
N SER A 25 -13.16 4.02 25.78
CA SER A 25 -14.19 5.05 25.89
C SER A 25 -14.96 5.24 24.57
N GLY A 26 -14.32 4.96 23.43
CA GLY A 26 -14.92 5.02 22.12
C GLY A 26 -14.40 3.90 21.22
N ILE A 27 -15.29 3.33 20.40
CA ILE A 27 -14.98 2.24 19.47
C ILE A 27 -15.48 2.62 18.07
N GLY A 28 -14.58 2.53 17.08
CA GLY A 28 -14.89 2.70 15.67
C GLY A 28 -14.59 1.42 14.91
N GLU A 29 -15.59 0.89 14.20
CA GLU A 29 -15.46 -0.31 13.38
C GLU A 29 -15.80 0.06 11.93
N VAL A 30 -14.90 -0.27 11.01
CA VAL A 30 -15.05 0.02 9.57
C VAL A 30 -14.59 -1.15 8.73
N GLY A 31 -15.17 -1.27 7.54
CA GLY A 31 -14.91 -2.35 6.61
C GLY A 31 -15.55 -3.68 7.01
N ALA A 32 -15.32 -4.70 6.19
CA ALA A 32 -15.92 -6.01 6.38
C ALA A 32 -14.92 -7.11 6.01
N ILE A 33 -14.91 -8.19 6.80
CA ILE A 33 -14.08 -9.38 6.52
C ILE A 33 -14.36 -9.91 5.10
N ALA A 34 -15.62 -9.82 4.64
CA ALA A 34 -16.03 -10.18 3.28
C ALA A 34 -15.32 -9.37 2.18
N CYS A 35 -14.97 -8.11 2.46
CA CYS A 35 -14.28 -7.20 1.53
C CYS A 35 -12.75 -7.28 1.64
N GLY A 36 -12.24 -8.16 2.52
CA GLY A 36 -10.82 -8.46 2.67
C GLY A 36 -10.03 -7.50 3.56
N ASP A 37 -10.63 -6.41 4.04
CA ASP A 37 -10.05 -5.53 5.05
C ASP A 37 -11.13 -5.09 6.06
N ALA A 38 -10.80 -5.10 7.35
CA ALA A 38 -11.62 -4.60 8.45
C ALA A 38 -10.73 -4.01 9.55
N LEU A 39 -11.19 -2.95 10.19
CA LEU A 39 -10.46 -2.26 11.25
C LEU A 39 -11.41 -1.94 12.40
N LYS A 40 -11.03 -2.36 13.61
CA LYS A 40 -11.58 -1.93 14.88
C LYS A 40 -10.56 -1.05 15.59
N LEU A 41 -10.85 0.24 15.69
CA LEU A 41 -10.09 1.20 16.48
C LEU A 41 -10.78 1.42 17.82
N MET A 42 -10.00 1.38 18.89
CA MET A 42 -10.47 1.59 20.26
C MET A 42 -9.65 2.72 20.87
N ILE A 43 -10.32 3.73 21.42
CA ILE A 43 -9.68 4.88 22.06
C ILE A 43 -10.13 5.00 23.52
N LYS A 44 -9.21 5.41 24.37
CA LYS A 44 -9.49 5.83 25.75
C LYS A 44 -9.32 7.33 25.85
N VAL A 45 -10.35 8.00 26.34
CA VAL A 45 -10.41 9.47 26.36
C VAL A 45 -10.52 9.94 27.80
N ASP A 46 -9.72 10.95 28.15
CA ASP A 46 -9.87 11.66 29.41
C ASP A 46 -11.13 12.55 29.35
N PRO A 47 -12.12 12.37 30.24
CA PRO A 47 -13.35 13.14 30.22
C PRO A 47 -13.18 14.62 30.59
N GLU A 48 -12.05 15.03 31.17
CA GLU A 48 -11.84 16.44 31.58
C GLU A 48 -11.37 17.33 30.43
N ASP A 49 -10.44 16.84 29.58
CA ASP A 49 -9.84 17.62 28.49
C ASP A 49 -10.05 17.01 27.09
N GLU A 50 -10.86 15.93 27.00
CA GLU A 50 -11.11 15.17 25.78
C GLU A 50 -9.82 14.67 25.09
N ARG A 51 -8.77 14.39 25.86
CA ARG A 51 -7.50 13.87 25.32
C ARG A 51 -7.49 12.35 25.21
N ILE A 52 -7.01 11.85 24.08
CA ILE A 52 -6.80 10.42 23.85
C ILE A 52 -5.58 9.99 24.67
N THR A 53 -5.80 9.19 25.71
CA THR A 53 -4.75 8.72 26.64
C THR A 53 -4.15 7.38 26.22
N ASP A 54 -4.96 6.53 25.59
CA ASP A 54 -4.51 5.28 24.95
C ASP A 54 -5.36 5.03 23.71
N ALA A 55 -4.78 4.38 22.71
CA ALA A 55 -5.47 3.95 21.52
C ALA A 55 -4.90 2.61 21.07
N ARG A 56 -5.78 1.66 20.74
CA ARG A 56 -5.40 0.33 20.24
C ARG A 56 -6.22 -0.05 19.05
N PHE A 57 -5.71 -0.98 18.26
CA PHE A 57 -6.42 -1.46 17.09
C PHE A 57 -6.39 -2.99 16.95
N GLN A 58 -7.43 -3.50 16.31
CA GLN A 58 -7.47 -4.85 15.75
C GLN A 58 -7.85 -4.71 14.28
N THR A 59 -7.03 -5.25 13.39
CA THR A 59 -7.30 -5.21 11.96
C THR A 59 -7.14 -6.59 11.35
N PHE A 60 -7.98 -6.88 10.37
CA PHE A 60 -7.83 -7.98 9.45
C PHE A 60 -7.62 -7.36 8.09
N GLY A 61 -6.51 -7.67 7.40
CA GLY A 61 -6.24 -7.04 6.12
C GLY A 61 -4.82 -7.22 5.63
N CYS A 62 -4.47 -6.45 4.60
CA CYS A 62 -3.12 -6.43 4.04
C CYS A 62 -2.11 -5.70 4.94
N GLY A 63 -0.81 -5.89 4.68
CA GLY A 63 0.25 -5.26 5.49
C GLY A 63 0.16 -3.73 5.57
N SER A 64 -0.36 -3.07 4.53
CA SER A 64 -0.62 -1.63 4.53
C SER A 64 -1.73 -1.22 5.49
N ALA A 65 -2.74 -2.07 5.71
CA ALA A 65 -3.81 -1.83 6.69
C ALA A 65 -3.25 -1.88 8.12
N ILE A 66 -2.39 -2.87 8.40
CA ILE A 66 -1.69 -2.99 9.70
C ILE A 66 -0.80 -1.77 9.94
N ALA A 67 0.03 -1.40 8.96
CA ALA A 67 0.92 -0.25 9.08
C ALA A 67 0.15 1.08 9.26
N SER A 68 -0.93 1.29 8.50
CA SER A 68 -1.75 2.51 8.59
C SER A 68 -2.48 2.60 9.94
N SER A 69 -3.01 1.49 10.43
CA SER A 69 -3.70 1.44 11.74
C SER A 69 -2.73 1.69 12.89
N SER A 70 -1.54 1.10 12.82
CA SER A 70 -0.48 1.32 13.80
C SER A 70 0.06 2.75 13.77
N ALA A 71 0.18 3.36 12.59
CA ALA A 71 0.59 4.76 12.46
C ALA A 71 -0.48 5.67 13.07
N LEU A 72 -1.75 5.44 12.75
CA LEU A 72 -2.86 6.21 13.28
C LEU A 72 -2.86 6.25 14.80
N THR A 73 -2.72 5.11 15.48
CA THR A 73 -2.72 5.06 16.95
C THR A 73 -1.61 5.91 17.55
N GLU A 74 -0.41 5.92 16.97
CA GLU A 74 0.68 6.78 17.46
C GLU A 74 0.44 8.27 17.19
N ILE A 75 -0.20 8.62 16.07
CA ILE A 75 -0.48 10.02 15.74
C ILE A 75 -1.54 10.60 16.69
N ILE A 76 -2.55 9.81 17.08
CA ILE A 76 -3.69 10.30 17.87
C ILE A 76 -3.45 10.29 19.37
N ILE A 77 -2.60 9.41 19.90
CA ILE A 77 -2.31 9.35 21.33
C ILE A 77 -1.70 10.68 21.78
N GLY A 78 -2.28 11.25 22.83
CA GLY A 78 -1.91 12.54 23.38
C GLY A 78 -2.51 13.73 22.64
N LYS A 79 -3.39 13.56 21.64
CA LYS A 79 -4.19 14.64 21.04
C LYS A 79 -5.58 14.73 21.66
N THR A 80 -6.19 15.91 21.63
CA THR A 80 -7.62 16.07 21.90
C THR A 80 -8.46 15.50 20.76
N LEU A 81 -9.73 15.16 21.02
CA LEU A 81 -10.64 14.66 19.98
C LEU A 81 -10.74 15.61 18.78
N ASP A 82 -10.83 16.91 19.02
CA ASP A 82 -10.91 17.92 17.95
C ASP A 82 -9.60 18.05 17.14
N GLU A 83 -8.45 17.81 17.76
CA GLU A 83 -7.17 17.74 17.05
C GLU A 83 -7.05 16.43 16.25
N ALA A 84 -7.55 15.33 16.81
CA ALA A 84 -7.54 14.04 16.15
C ALA A 84 -8.44 14.06 14.91
N LEU A 85 -9.62 14.68 14.98
CA LEU A 85 -10.55 14.80 13.85
C LEU A 85 -10.02 15.64 12.66
N LYS A 86 -8.94 16.41 12.86
CA LYS A 86 -8.26 17.15 11.79
C LYS A 86 -7.26 16.31 11.01
N ILE A 87 -6.90 15.14 11.52
CA ILE A 87 -5.98 14.21 10.84
C ILE A 87 -6.71 13.67 9.62
N THR A 88 -6.03 13.74 8.48
CA THR A 88 -6.49 13.19 7.21
C THR A 88 -5.85 11.85 6.93
N ASN A 89 -6.38 11.11 5.96
CA ASN A 89 -5.71 9.92 5.43
C ASN A 89 -4.32 10.22 4.86
N GLN A 90 -4.13 11.42 4.30
CA GLN A 90 -2.82 11.86 3.79
C GLN A 90 -1.81 12.04 4.93
N ASP A 91 -2.22 12.54 6.10
CA ASP A 91 -1.32 12.67 7.26
C ASP A 91 -0.82 11.28 7.74
N ILE A 92 -1.68 10.26 7.68
CA ILE A 92 -1.30 8.87 8.00
C ILE A 92 -0.30 8.34 6.98
N ALA A 93 -0.56 8.56 5.68
CA ALA A 93 0.34 8.14 4.61
C ALA A 93 1.69 8.87 4.71
N ASP A 94 1.69 10.17 4.96
CA ASP A 94 2.88 11.00 5.09
C ASP A 94 3.69 10.62 6.33
N PHE A 95 3.02 10.30 7.45
CA PHE A 95 3.67 9.78 8.64
C PHE A 95 4.44 8.50 8.33
N LEU A 96 3.89 7.61 7.49
CA LEU A 96 4.54 6.38 7.03
C LEU A 96 5.64 6.62 5.98
N GLY A 97 5.93 7.86 5.58
CA GLY A 97 6.88 8.16 4.51
C GLY A 97 6.31 7.92 3.11
N GLY A 98 4.98 7.90 3.00
CA GLY A 98 4.22 7.62 1.78
C GLY A 98 3.68 6.18 1.74
N LEU A 99 2.57 6.03 1.04
CA LEU A 99 2.01 4.74 0.65
C LEU A 99 1.98 4.65 -0.89
N PRO A 100 2.15 3.45 -1.48
CA PRO A 100 1.87 3.24 -2.89
C PRO A 100 0.43 3.69 -3.21
N PRO A 101 0.20 4.35 -4.36
CA PRO A 101 -1.13 4.83 -4.75
C PRO A 101 -2.21 3.74 -4.61
N GLU A 102 -1.92 2.52 -5.04
CA GLU A 102 -2.82 1.37 -5.01
C GLU A 102 -3.20 0.89 -3.59
N LYS A 103 -2.60 1.49 -2.56
CA LYS A 103 -2.80 1.19 -1.13
C LYS A 103 -3.32 2.36 -0.32
N MET A 104 -3.69 3.46 -0.96
CA MET A 104 -4.21 4.63 -0.27
C MET A 104 -5.52 4.34 0.48
N HIS A 105 -6.35 3.38 0.05
CA HIS A 105 -7.55 2.97 0.78
C HIS A 105 -7.28 2.59 2.25
N CYS A 106 -6.10 2.03 2.55
CA CYS A 106 -5.73 1.64 3.92
C CYS A 106 -5.64 2.85 4.86
N SER A 107 -5.23 4.00 4.33
CA SER A 107 -5.19 5.25 5.08
C SER A 107 -6.58 5.87 5.25
N VAL A 108 -7.46 5.72 4.25
CA VAL A 108 -8.86 6.16 4.31
C VAL A 108 -9.61 5.40 5.40
N MET A 109 -9.47 4.08 5.43
CA MET A 109 -10.08 3.23 6.45
C MET A 109 -9.64 3.61 7.87
N GLY A 110 -8.36 3.95 8.08
CA GLY A 110 -7.89 4.46 9.38
C GLY A 110 -8.58 5.76 9.78
N TYR A 111 -8.68 6.71 8.85
CA TYR A 111 -9.36 7.98 9.06
C TYR A 111 -10.85 7.81 9.40
N GLU A 112 -11.56 6.94 8.70
CA GLU A 112 -12.98 6.63 8.96
C GLU A 112 -13.16 5.96 10.33
N ALA A 113 -12.29 5.00 10.68
CA ALA A 113 -12.32 4.36 11.99
C ALA A 113 -12.13 5.35 13.14
N LEU A 114 -11.28 6.37 12.96
CA LEU A 114 -11.11 7.43 13.94
C LEU A 114 -12.40 8.22 14.14
N ARG A 115 -13.03 8.68 13.06
CA ARG A 115 -14.28 9.44 13.15
C ARG A 115 -15.40 8.63 13.79
N ALA A 116 -15.53 7.35 13.41
CA ALA A 116 -16.46 6.43 14.04
C ALA A 116 -16.20 6.29 15.55
N ALA A 117 -14.95 6.15 15.97
CA ALA A 117 -14.59 6.03 17.39
C ALA A 117 -14.89 7.31 18.18
N VAL A 118 -14.63 8.50 17.59
CA VAL A 118 -14.93 9.79 18.23
C VAL A 118 -16.44 10.02 18.32
N ALA A 119 -17.20 9.73 17.27
CA ALA A 119 -18.66 9.84 17.27
C ALA A 119 -19.28 8.90 18.32
N ASN A 120 -18.78 7.66 18.40
CA ASN A 120 -19.19 6.71 19.44
C ASN A 120 -18.95 7.24 20.86
N TYR A 121 -17.80 7.86 21.12
CA TYR A 121 -17.51 8.49 22.41
C TYR A 121 -18.46 9.66 22.72
N ARG A 122 -18.72 10.52 21.74
CA ARG A 122 -19.61 11.70 21.89
C ARG A 122 -21.10 11.34 21.96
N GLY A 123 -21.46 10.06 21.75
CA GLY A 123 -22.85 9.63 21.64
C GLY A 123 -23.55 10.19 20.40
N GLU A 124 -22.78 10.62 19.41
CA GLU A 124 -23.29 11.04 18.11
C GLU A 124 -23.65 9.79 17.31
N VAL A 125 -24.72 9.88 16.51
CA VAL A 125 -25.04 8.80 15.58
C VAL A 125 -24.00 8.85 14.48
N TRP A 126 -23.01 7.95 14.55
CA TRP A 126 -22.22 7.58 13.39
C TRP A 126 -23.11 6.72 12.50
N GLU A 127 -23.80 7.35 11.56
CA GLU A 127 -24.27 6.64 10.38
C GLU A 127 -23.01 6.28 9.60
N ASP A 128 -22.61 5.01 9.69
CA ASP A 128 -21.75 4.39 8.69
C ASP A 128 -22.50 4.58 7.37
N ASP A 129 -22.12 5.62 6.65
CA ASP A 129 -22.82 6.27 5.55
C ASP A 129 -22.76 5.41 4.27
N HIS A 130 -22.77 4.09 4.46
CA HIS A 130 -23.11 3.06 3.49
C HIS A 130 -24.55 3.18 2.91
N GLU A 131 -25.33 4.13 3.43
CA GLU A 131 -26.66 4.53 2.94
C GLU A 131 -26.73 5.99 2.45
N GLU A 132 -25.59 6.70 2.28
CA GLU A 132 -25.56 7.98 1.55
C GLU A 132 -25.55 7.72 0.03
N GLY A 133 -26.71 7.39 -0.52
CA GLY A 133 -26.90 7.21 -1.97
C GLY A 133 -26.86 5.77 -2.45
N ALA A 134 -26.71 5.56 -3.75
CA ALA A 134 -26.82 4.22 -4.32
C ALA A 134 -25.58 3.35 -4.01
N LEU A 135 -25.78 2.09 -3.62
CA LEU A 135 -24.68 1.12 -3.56
C LEU A 135 -24.16 0.83 -4.97
N LEU A 136 -22.98 1.37 -5.31
CA LEU A 136 -22.40 1.26 -6.64
C LEU A 136 -21.55 0.00 -6.80
N CYS A 137 -20.59 -0.23 -5.90
CA CYS A 137 -19.70 -1.39 -5.93
C CYS A 137 -20.13 -2.48 -4.95
N LYS A 138 -20.85 -3.49 -5.46
CA LYS A 138 -21.26 -4.66 -4.65
C LYS A 138 -20.09 -5.52 -4.17
N CYS A 139 -18.97 -5.52 -4.88
CA CYS A 139 -17.81 -6.36 -4.54
C CYS A 139 -17.06 -5.88 -3.29
N PHE A 140 -16.99 -4.56 -3.11
CA PHE A 140 -16.24 -3.93 -2.03
C PHE A 140 -17.12 -3.12 -1.08
N GLY A 141 -18.45 -3.16 -1.27
CA GLY A 141 -19.39 -2.43 -0.43
C GLY A 141 -19.27 -0.91 -0.56
N VAL A 142 -18.91 -0.39 -1.74
CA VAL A 142 -18.70 1.06 -1.94
C VAL A 142 -19.98 1.68 -2.49
N ASP A 143 -20.55 2.60 -1.75
CA ASP A 143 -21.67 3.45 -2.15
C ASP A 143 -21.20 4.77 -2.78
N GLU A 144 -22.18 5.55 -3.22
CA GLU A 144 -22.00 6.86 -3.84
C GLU A 144 -21.39 7.90 -2.90
N GLY A 145 -21.84 7.97 -1.65
CA GLY A 145 -21.32 8.89 -0.64
C GLY A 145 -19.84 8.66 -0.35
N MET A 146 -19.41 7.40 -0.23
CA MET A 146 -18.00 7.04 -0.07
C MET A 146 -17.13 7.57 -1.21
N ILE A 147 -17.61 7.45 -2.46
CA ILE A 147 -16.88 7.98 -3.62
C ILE A 147 -16.84 9.50 -3.56
N GLU A 148 -17.95 10.18 -3.25
CA GLU A 148 -17.97 11.63 -3.12
C GLU A 148 -17.02 12.14 -2.04
N ARG A 149 -17.03 11.54 -0.85
CA ARG A 149 -16.11 11.88 0.25
C ARG A 149 -14.66 11.65 -0.16
N ALA A 150 -14.34 10.51 -0.78
CA ALA A 150 -13.00 10.22 -1.25
C ALA A 150 -12.51 11.25 -2.30
N VAL A 151 -13.39 11.60 -3.25
CA VAL A 151 -13.10 12.61 -4.30
C VAL A 151 -12.84 13.97 -3.69
N ARG A 152 -13.71 14.46 -2.80
CA ARG A 152 -13.58 15.77 -2.17
C ARG A 152 -12.35 15.87 -1.27
N ASN A 153 -12.12 14.87 -0.42
CA ASN A 153 -11.02 14.90 0.56
C ASN A 153 -9.64 14.81 -0.09
N ASN A 154 -9.55 14.18 -1.27
CA ASN A 154 -8.28 13.91 -1.93
C ASN A 154 -8.13 14.59 -3.31
N ALA A 155 -9.10 15.42 -3.70
CA ALA A 155 -9.17 16.07 -5.00
C ALA A 155 -8.97 15.10 -6.19
N LEU A 156 -9.69 13.99 -6.18
CA LEU A 156 -9.56 12.93 -7.19
C LEU A 156 -10.19 13.37 -8.52
N THR A 157 -9.46 13.19 -9.61
CA THR A 157 -9.82 13.67 -10.95
C THR A 157 -9.79 12.58 -12.01
N THR A 158 -9.42 11.34 -11.65
CA THR A 158 -9.37 10.21 -12.57
C THR A 158 -10.00 8.96 -11.96
N MET A 159 -10.49 8.05 -12.82
CA MET A 159 -11.04 6.76 -12.39
C MET A 159 -10.03 5.90 -11.66
N GLU A 160 -8.77 5.93 -12.11
CA GLU A 160 -7.67 5.23 -11.47
C GLU A 160 -7.45 5.73 -10.03
N GLN A 161 -7.49 7.05 -9.82
CA GLN A 161 -7.42 7.64 -8.49
C GLN A 161 -8.60 7.22 -7.62
N VAL A 162 -9.82 7.19 -8.15
CA VAL A 162 -10.97 6.68 -7.38
C VAL A 162 -10.76 5.21 -6.97
N ALA A 163 -10.27 4.37 -7.87
CA ALA A 163 -9.98 2.97 -7.56
C ALA A 163 -8.94 2.80 -6.44
N TYR A 164 -7.91 3.66 -6.42
CA TYR A 164 -6.85 3.63 -5.42
C TYR A 164 -7.31 3.99 -4.00
N PHE A 165 -8.30 4.87 -3.88
CA PHE A 165 -8.79 5.33 -2.59
C PHE A 165 -10.03 4.56 -2.11
N THR A 166 -10.81 3.97 -3.02
CA THR A 166 -12.08 3.30 -2.68
C THR A 166 -12.11 1.80 -2.99
N LYS A 167 -11.13 1.28 -3.76
CA LYS A 167 -11.16 -0.04 -4.42
C LYS A 167 -12.25 -0.24 -5.47
N ALA A 168 -13.22 0.67 -5.59
CA ALA A 168 -14.25 0.57 -6.61
C ALA A 168 -13.59 0.51 -8.00
N THR A 169 -14.24 -0.15 -8.96
CA THR A 169 -13.74 -0.41 -10.32
C THR A 169 -12.49 -1.29 -10.46
N GLY A 170 -11.79 -1.62 -9.37
CA GLY A 170 -10.54 -2.41 -9.40
C GLY A 170 -10.70 -3.92 -9.55
N SER A 171 -11.92 -4.46 -9.57
CA SER A 171 -12.20 -5.90 -9.64
C SER A 171 -13.05 -6.31 -10.85
N CYS A 172 -14.38 -6.40 -10.71
CA CYS A 172 -15.26 -6.91 -11.77
C CYS A 172 -15.64 -5.86 -12.85
N GLY A 173 -15.40 -4.58 -12.57
CA GLY A 173 -15.72 -3.46 -13.48
C GLY A 173 -17.20 -3.10 -13.60
N THR A 174 -18.13 -3.82 -12.98
CA THR A 174 -19.59 -3.57 -13.13
C THR A 174 -20.04 -2.18 -12.64
N CYS A 175 -19.31 -1.60 -11.70
CA CYS A 175 -19.64 -0.29 -11.13
C CYS A 175 -19.06 0.91 -11.91
N VAL A 176 -18.28 0.68 -12.98
CA VAL A 176 -17.52 1.74 -13.67
C VAL A 176 -18.39 2.93 -14.07
N GLU A 177 -19.50 2.71 -14.78
CA GLU A 177 -20.38 3.80 -15.24
C GLU A 177 -20.98 4.60 -14.07
N GLY A 178 -21.34 3.91 -12.99
CA GLY A 178 -21.84 4.57 -11.78
C GLY A 178 -20.78 5.43 -11.11
N VAL A 179 -19.56 4.91 -10.99
CA VAL A 179 -18.42 5.65 -10.41
C VAL A 179 -18.03 6.85 -11.29
N GLU A 180 -18.03 6.72 -12.62
CA GLU A 180 -17.77 7.83 -13.56
C GLU A 180 -18.79 8.95 -13.36
N THR A 181 -20.06 8.61 -13.23
CA THR A 181 -21.15 9.57 -13.03
C THR A 181 -20.96 10.36 -11.74
N VAL A 182 -20.61 9.68 -10.64
CA VAL A 182 -20.35 10.35 -9.36
C VAL A 182 -19.11 11.23 -9.43
N LEU A 183 -18.02 10.73 -10.02
CA LEU A 183 -16.78 11.49 -10.16
C LEU A 183 -16.98 12.77 -10.99
N GLU A 184 -17.69 12.69 -12.12
CA GLU A 184 -18.00 13.85 -12.96
C GLU A 184 -18.85 14.87 -12.21
N ARG A 185 -19.93 14.42 -11.56
CA ARG A 185 -20.83 15.30 -10.79
C ARG A 185 -20.11 15.99 -9.64
N THR A 186 -19.32 15.25 -8.87
CA THR A 186 -18.59 15.78 -7.72
C THR A 186 -17.52 16.76 -8.16
N ASN A 187 -16.77 16.47 -9.23
CA ASN A 187 -15.80 17.42 -9.78
C ASN A 187 -16.47 18.69 -10.31
N ALA A 188 -17.64 18.59 -10.96
CA ALA A 188 -18.39 19.75 -11.39
C ALA A 188 -18.84 20.63 -10.19
N ALA A 189 -19.28 20.01 -9.10
CA ALA A 189 -19.60 20.71 -7.85
C ALA A 189 -18.36 21.39 -7.24
N MET A 190 -17.24 20.68 -7.15
CA MET A 190 -15.97 21.23 -6.65
C MET A 190 -15.45 22.41 -7.49
N VAL A 191 -15.64 22.36 -8.81
CA VAL A 191 -15.34 23.49 -9.70
C VAL A 191 -16.24 24.69 -9.41
N ALA A 192 -17.55 24.47 -9.24
CA ALA A 192 -18.49 25.53 -8.90
C ALA A 192 -18.21 26.17 -7.52
N GLU A 193 -17.72 25.38 -6.57
CA GLU A 193 -17.29 25.81 -5.25
C GLU A 193 -15.89 26.47 -5.25
N GLY A 194 -15.17 26.45 -6.37
CA GLY A 194 -13.81 27.01 -6.50
C GLY A 194 -12.71 26.15 -5.86
N LEU A 195 -13.01 24.89 -5.56
CA LEU A 195 -12.09 23.92 -4.94
C LEU A 195 -11.28 23.11 -5.97
N LEU A 196 -11.69 23.12 -7.25
CA LEU A 196 -11.02 22.42 -8.34
C LEU A 196 -10.88 23.30 -9.58
N ASP A 197 -9.73 23.22 -10.26
CA ASP A 197 -9.53 23.87 -11.56
C ASP A 197 -10.38 23.16 -12.62
N PRO A 198 -11.23 23.88 -13.39
CA PRO A 198 -12.03 23.30 -14.47
C PRO A 198 -11.22 22.46 -15.47
N ALA A 199 -9.94 22.79 -15.69
CA ALA A 199 -9.07 22.07 -16.60
C ALA A 199 -8.67 20.67 -16.10
N LEU A 200 -8.79 20.42 -14.80
CA LEU A 200 -8.44 19.15 -14.15
C LEU A 200 -9.67 18.29 -13.86
N ALA A 201 -10.88 18.84 -14.01
CA ALA A 201 -12.11 18.09 -13.74
C ALA A 201 -12.26 16.89 -14.68
N PHE A 202 -12.72 15.78 -14.12
CA PHE A 202 -13.04 14.59 -14.90
C PHE A 202 -14.20 14.86 -15.87
N VAL A 203 -14.06 14.37 -17.11
CA VAL A 203 -15.09 14.43 -18.16
C VAL A 203 -15.26 13.03 -18.73
N ALA A 204 -16.49 12.51 -18.71
CA ALA A 204 -16.78 11.17 -19.25
C ALA A 204 -16.43 11.10 -20.75
N GLY A 205 -15.61 10.11 -21.14
CA GLY A 205 -15.13 9.95 -22.52
C GLY A 205 -14.03 10.94 -22.96
N GLY A 206 -13.56 11.83 -22.06
CA GLY A 206 -12.40 12.68 -22.29
C GLY A 206 -11.08 11.93 -22.07
N ALA A 207 -10.00 12.34 -22.76
CA ALA A 207 -8.67 11.84 -22.44
C ALA A 207 -8.26 12.32 -21.03
N PRO A 208 -7.63 11.47 -20.19
CA PRO A 208 -7.24 11.85 -18.85
C PRO A 208 -6.25 13.03 -18.91
N VAL A 209 -6.65 14.16 -18.32
CA VAL A 209 -5.76 15.31 -18.14
C VAL A 209 -4.90 15.00 -16.92
N VAL A 210 -3.68 14.50 -17.14
CA VAL A 210 -2.72 14.28 -16.06
C VAL A 210 -2.04 15.63 -15.77
N PRO A 211 -2.29 16.29 -14.63
CA PRO A 211 -1.50 17.44 -14.25
C PRO A 211 -0.04 17.02 -14.10
N ALA A 212 0.89 17.82 -14.64
CA ALA A 212 2.30 17.67 -14.37
C ALA A 212 2.51 17.73 -12.85
N ARG A 213 2.89 16.59 -12.25
CA ARG A 213 3.14 16.47 -10.81
C ARG A 213 4.11 17.58 -10.39
N LYS A 214 3.60 18.64 -9.76
CA LYS A 214 4.45 19.59 -9.02
C LYS A 214 5.08 18.78 -7.91
N GLN A 215 6.33 18.40 -8.08
CA GLN A 215 7.16 17.88 -7.01
C GLN A 215 7.13 18.94 -5.90
N ARG A 216 6.35 18.70 -4.86
CA ARG A 216 6.67 19.26 -3.56
C ARG A 216 7.97 18.58 -3.16
N THR A 217 9.07 19.26 -3.46
CA THR A 217 10.39 18.92 -2.97
C THR A 217 10.38 19.12 -1.46
N SER A 218 9.93 18.11 -0.72
CA SER A 218 10.54 17.87 0.58
C SER A 218 12.03 17.67 0.30
N PRO A 219 12.93 18.34 1.03
CA PRO A 219 14.36 18.20 0.78
C PRO A 219 14.70 16.72 0.90
N VAL A 220 15.09 16.12 -0.23
CA VAL A 220 15.73 14.82 -0.26
C VAL A 220 16.99 15.00 0.58
N ALA A 221 16.95 14.46 1.80
CA ALA A 221 18.16 14.29 2.58
C ALA A 221 19.17 13.53 1.69
N PRO A 222 20.43 13.97 1.61
CA PRO A 222 21.41 13.27 0.80
C PRO A 222 21.44 11.80 1.22
N PRO A 223 21.54 10.86 0.25
CA PRO A 223 21.53 9.44 0.56
C PRO A 223 22.61 9.16 1.61
N PRO A 224 22.30 8.37 2.66
CA PRO A 224 23.30 8.04 3.67
C PRO A 224 24.49 7.33 2.98
N PRO A 225 25.72 7.54 3.48
CA PRO A 225 26.92 6.98 2.87
C PRO A 225 26.82 5.45 2.80
N SER A 226 27.02 4.93 1.59
CA SER A 226 26.92 3.52 1.25
C SER A 226 27.80 2.66 2.16
N SER A 227 27.18 1.73 2.89
CA SER A 227 27.89 0.60 3.46
C SER A 227 28.43 -0.27 2.30
N SER A 228 29.76 -0.39 2.26
CA SER A 228 30.58 -1.36 1.51
C SER A 228 29.95 -1.96 0.24
N ARG A 229 29.98 -1.23 -0.87
CA ARG A 229 29.69 -1.82 -2.19
C ARG A 229 30.84 -2.76 -2.56
N MET A 230 30.56 -4.06 -2.64
CA MET A 230 31.44 -5.02 -3.30
C MET A 230 31.73 -4.54 -4.73
N THR A 231 33.00 -4.50 -5.11
CA THR A 231 33.43 -4.22 -6.49
C THR A 231 32.85 -5.25 -7.45
N THR A 232 32.70 -4.90 -8.74
CA THR A 232 32.17 -5.82 -9.77
C THR A 232 32.90 -7.16 -9.79
N VAL A 233 34.22 -7.15 -9.57
CA VAL A 233 35.04 -8.37 -9.49
C VAL A 233 34.73 -9.20 -8.24
N GLN A 234 34.47 -8.56 -7.09
CA GLN A 234 34.05 -9.26 -5.87
C GLN A 234 32.65 -9.85 -6.00
N LYS A 235 31.73 -9.16 -6.69
CA LYS A 235 30.37 -9.66 -6.97
C LYS A 235 30.40 -10.92 -7.84
N ILE A 236 31.19 -10.90 -8.93
CA ILE A 236 31.30 -12.06 -9.83
C ILE A 236 31.82 -13.29 -9.07
N ARG A 237 32.88 -13.13 -8.26
CA ARG A 237 33.42 -14.24 -7.45
C ARG A 237 32.40 -14.81 -6.47
N ALA A 238 31.66 -13.96 -5.77
CA ALA A 238 30.63 -14.41 -4.83
C ALA A 238 29.47 -15.13 -5.53
N ILE A 239 29.10 -14.69 -6.74
CA ILE A 239 28.08 -15.36 -7.56
C ILE A 239 28.60 -16.74 -8.02
N GLU A 240 29.84 -16.83 -8.49
CA GLU A 240 30.46 -18.09 -8.90
C GLU A 240 30.54 -19.11 -7.75
N GLU A 241 30.93 -18.67 -6.54
CA GLU A 241 30.96 -19.53 -5.35
C GLU A 241 29.57 -20.11 -5.02
N VAL A 242 28.52 -19.28 -5.05
CA VAL A 242 27.15 -19.73 -4.77
C VAL A 242 26.63 -20.69 -5.85
N LEU A 243 26.97 -20.45 -7.11
CA LEU A 243 26.61 -21.35 -8.19
C LEU A 243 27.32 -22.70 -8.00
N GLU A 244 28.62 -22.71 -7.68
CA GLU A 244 29.38 -23.95 -7.45
C GLU A 244 28.85 -24.75 -6.23
N GLU A 245 28.39 -24.08 -5.18
CA GLU A 245 27.69 -24.73 -4.05
C GLU A 245 26.35 -25.39 -4.48
N LEU A 246 25.71 -24.90 -5.54
CA LEU A 246 24.42 -25.41 -6.05
C LEU A 246 24.58 -26.51 -7.11
N ARG A 247 25.70 -26.55 -7.85
CA ARG A 247 25.93 -27.53 -8.92
C ARG A 247 25.78 -28.99 -8.51
N PRO A 248 26.25 -29.47 -7.34
CA PRO A 248 26.07 -30.87 -6.95
C PRO A 248 24.60 -31.29 -6.85
N ALA A 249 23.73 -30.40 -6.35
CA ALA A 249 22.30 -30.66 -6.27
C ALA A 249 21.68 -30.66 -7.67
N LEU A 250 22.03 -29.69 -8.51
CA LEU A 250 21.54 -29.60 -9.89
C LEU A 250 21.98 -30.80 -10.75
N ARG A 251 23.21 -31.28 -10.55
CA ARG A 251 23.77 -32.47 -11.22
C ARG A 251 23.10 -33.76 -10.76
N ASN A 252 22.73 -33.87 -9.48
CA ASN A 252 21.93 -34.98 -8.99
C ASN A 252 20.54 -35.03 -9.66
N ASP A 253 19.98 -33.87 -10.01
CA ASP A 253 18.73 -33.73 -10.75
C ASP A 253 18.91 -33.84 -12.29
N GLY A 254 20.13 -34.16 -12.75
CA GLY A 254 20.44 -34.37 -14.17
C GLY A 254 20.64 -33.10 -15.00
N GLY A 255 20.79 -31.94 -14.36
CA GLY A 255 21.08 -30.66 -15.00
C GLY A 255 22.37 -30.00 -14.51
N ASP A 256 22.69 -28.83 -15.05
CA ASP A 256 23.78 -28.00 -14.53
C ASP A 256 23.50 -26.52 -14.85
N CYS A 257 24.23 -25.61 -14.21
CA CYS A 257 24.14 -24.18 -14.48
C CYS A 257 25.53 -23.53 -14.55
N GLU A 258 25.69 -22.58 -15.46
CA GLU A 258 26.92 -21.82 -15.65
C GLU A 258 26.63 -20.32 -15.71
N LEU A 259 27.52 -19.52 -15.12
CA LEU A 259 27.44 -18.07 -15.19
C LEU A 259 27.87 -17.60 -16.59
N VAL A 260 27.05 -16.76 -17.22
CA VAL A 260 27.33 -16.16 -18.53
C VAL A 260 27.83 -14.74 -18.36
N ASP A 261 27.09 -13.91 -17.60
CA ASP A 261 27.44 -12.50 -17.38
C ASP A 261 26.75 -11.94 -16.12
N VAL A 262 27.25 -10.80 -15.63
CA VAL A 262 26.69 -10.05 -14.50
C VAL A 262 26.64 -8.56 -14.82
N GLU A 263 25.44 -8.04 -15.03
CA GLU A 263 25.20 -6.61 -15.27
C GLU A 263 24.44 -6.01 -14.09
N GLU A 264 25.10 -5.14 -13.32
CA GLU A 264 24.54 -4.47 -12.14
C GLU A 264 23.96 -5.43 -11.08
N ASN A 265 22.68 -5.79 -11.21
CA ASN A 265 21.91 -6.71 -10.36
C ASN A 265 21.28 -7.87 -11.17
N ARG A 266 21.60 -7.99 -12.45
CA ARG A 266 21.13 -9.03 -13.37
C ARG A 266 22.21 -10.08 -13.51
N VAL A 267 21.91 -11.30 -13.08
CA VAL A 267 22.82 -12.45 -13.19
C VAL A 267 22.31 -13.33 -14.32
N MET A 268 23.07 -13.41 -15.40
CA MET A 268 22.73 -14.21 -16.57
C MET A 268 23.33 -15.60 -16.40
N VAL A 269 22.48 -16.61 -16.32
CA VAL A 269 22.92 -18.01 -16.16
C VAL A 269 22.41 -18.86 -17.31
N ARG A 270 23.24 -19.79 -17.75
CA ARG A 270 22.89 -20.81 -18.73
C ARG A 270 22.65 -22.12 -18.02
N MET A 271 21.48 -22.70 -18.23
CA MET A 271 21.19 -24.05 -17.75
C MET A 271 21.57 -25.07 -18.83
N SER A 272 22.04 -26.24 -18.42
CA SER A 272 22.34 -27.37 -19.30
C SER A 272 21.74 -28.68 -18.75
N GLY A 273 21.73 -29.73 -19.56
CA GLY A 273 21.16 -31.03 -19.19
C GLY A 273 19.63 -31.03 -19.10
N ALA A 274 19.08 -31.78 -18.13
CA ALA A 274 17.64 -31.92 -17.90
C ALA A 274 16.94 -30.59 -17.62
N CYS A 275 17.68 -29.57 -17.16
CA CYS A 275 17.13 -28.25 -16.85
C CYS A 275 16.79 -27.38 -18.06
N VAL A 276 17.17 -27.75 -19.29
CA VAL A 276 16.90 -26.93 -20.49
C VAL A 276 15.42 -26.96 -20.89
N ASN A 277 14.74 -28.10 -20.70
CA ASN A 277 13.33 -28.30 -21.06
C ASN A 277 12.46 -28.77 -19.86
N CYS A 278 12.93 -28.55 -18.63
CA CYS A 278 12.18 -28.93 -17.44
C CYS A 278 11.08 -27.90 -17.15
N GLN A 279 9.82 -28.35 -17.05
CA GLN A 279 8.69 -27.49 -16.64
C GLN A 279 8.90 -26.85 -15.25
N LEU A 280 9.80 -27.41 -14.44
CA LEU A 280 10.19 -26.91 -13.11
C LEU A 280 11.45 -26.03 -13.13
N ALA A 281 12.06 -25.75 -14.28
CA ALA A 281 13.27 -24.92 -14.38
C ALA A 281 13.05 -23.51 -13.78
N ALA A 282 11.83 -22.98 -13.85
CA ALA A 282 11.47 -21.70 -13.23
C ALA A 282 11.60 -21.73 -11.70
N VAL A 283 11.28 -22.87 -11.05
CA VAL A 283 11.41 -23.05 -9.60
C VAL A 283 12.88 -23.10 -9.20
N THR A 284 13.70 -23.80 -9.98
CA THR A 284 15.15 -23.85 -9.79
C THR A 284 15.80 -22.47 -9.90
N VAL A 285 15.39 -21.67 -10.88
CA VAL A 285 15.89 -20.29 -11.06
C VAL A 285 15.47 -19.38 -9.90
N GLN A 286 14.25 -19.53 -9.40
CA GLN A 286 13.81 -18.81 -8.20
C GLN A 286 14.62 -19.21 -6.96
N GLY A 287 14.95 -20.49 -6.81
CA GLY A 287 15.83 -20.97 -5.74
C GLY A 287 17.25 -20.39 -5.82
N ILE A 288 17.84 -20.38 -7.02
CA ILE A 288 19.15 -19.74 -7.28
C ILE A 288 19.08 -18.24 -6.96
N GLN A 289 18.02 -17.56 -7.40
CA GLN A 289 17.82 -16.13 -7.15
C GLN A 289 17.70 -15.81 -5.66
N GLY A 290 16.95 -16.60 -4.90
CA GLY A 290 16.81 -16.42 -3.45
C GLY A 290 18.15 -16.56 -2.73
N ARG A 291 18.92 -17.60 -3.06
CA ARG A 291 20.23 -17.87 -2.44
C ARG A 291 21.28 -16.80 -2.79
N LEU A 292 21.26 -16.29 -4.02
CA LEU A 292 22.13 -15.18 -4.44
C LEU A 292 21.75 -13.86 -3.75
N ALA A 293 20.45 -13.56 -3.60
CA ALA A 293 19.99 -12.34 -2.94
C ALA A 293 20.36 -12.32 -1.45
N GLU A 294 20.25 -13.46 -0.78
CA GLU A 294 20.66 -13.63 0.62
C GLU A 294 22.17 -13.45 0.80
N ARG A 295 22.98 -14.08 -0.05
CA ARG A 295 24.45 -14.02 0.05
C ARG A 295 25.03 -12.66 -0.31
N LEU A 296 24.44 -11.98 -1.28
CA LEU A 296 24.91 -10.67 -1.75
C LEU A 296 24.32 -9.50 -0.96
N GLY A 297 23.35 -9.75 -0.08
CA GLY A 297 22.68 -8.72 0.72
C GLY A 297 21.97 -7.66 -0.14
N MET A 298 21.63 -8.00 -1.38
CA MET A 298 21.01 -7.10 -2.34
C MET A 298 20.08 -7.87 -3.28
N PRO A 299 18.99 -7.24 -3.77
CA PRO A 299 18.07 -7.88 -4.69
C PRO A 299 18.77 -8.13 -6.03
N VAL A 300 18.86 -9.40 -6.42
CA VAL A 300 19.38 -9.83 -7.73
C VAL A 300 18.29 -10.52 -8.54
N ARG A 301 18.35 -10.35 -9.86
CA ARG A 301 17.45 -10.98 -10.81
C ARG A 301 18.22 -11.99 -11.65
N VAL A 302 17.84 -13.26 -11.57
CA VAL A 302 18.47 -14.31 -12.38
C VAL A 302 17.74 -14.43 -13.71
N ILE A 303 18.48 -14.43 -14.80
CA ILE A 303 17.95 -14.48 -16.16
C ILE A 303 18.54 -15.70 -16.85
N LEU A 304 17.65 -16.54 -17.38
CA LEU A 304 18.04 -17.68 -18.20
C LEU A 304 18.44 -17.19 -19.59
N VAL A 305 19.66 -17.53 -20.01
CA VAL A 305 20.11 -17.33 -21.38
C VAL A 305 19.98 -18.65 -22.13
N THR A 306 19.01 -18.73 -23.04
CA THR A 306 18.85 -19.86 -23.96
C THR A 306 19.83 -19.73 -25.13
N ALA A 307 20.47 -20.82 -25.56
CA ALA A 307 21.35 -20.81 -26.73
C ALA A 307 20.52 -20.55 -28.00
N GLY A 308 20.46 -19.29 -28.46
CA GLY A 308 19.70 -18.93 -29.66
C GLY A 308 19.37 -17.44 -29.89
N GLN A 309 19.88 -16.51 -29.08
CA GLN A 309 19.88 -15.06 -29.36
C GLN A 309 21.16 -14.42 -28.87
#